data_AF-A0A4R6Z4C1-F1
#
_entry.id   AF-A0A4R6Z4C1-F1
#
_cell.length_a   1.000
_cell.length_b   1.000
_cell.length_c   1.000
_cell.angle_alpha   90.00
_cell.angle_beta   90.00
_cell.angle_gamma   90.00
#
_symmetry.space_group_name_H-M   'P 1'
#
loop_
_entity.id
_entity.type
_entity.pdbx_description
1 polymer ?
#
loop_
_entity_poly.entity_id
_entity_poly.type
_entity_poly.pdbx_seq_one_letter_code
_entity_poly.pdbx_strand_id
1 'polypeptide(L)'
;MTALAFSPRRLRQLDAMGVVTYRLRQRGAAVTDAGAVETAAAVAAVPNHLRVAVISDQPRGEATRTIAAALGIAESALLWHMPRDGRLAELELDAAAFLVLGNHLARVLGAELPTAAQQAASIVVTSAPAQWRGDGMAKRLLWQALRPLRRQLRE
;
A
#
# COMPACT_ATOMS: atom_id res chain seq x y z
N MET A 1 -2.54 21.25 7.18
CA MET A 1 -1.42 22.21 7.05
C MET A 1 -1.41 22.70 5.60
N THR A 2 -1.92 23.91 5.37
CA THR A 2 -2.20 24.48 4.03
C THR A 2 -0.90 24.96 3.39
N ALA A 3 -0.55 24.46 2.20
CA ALA A 3 0.60 24.97 1.45
C ALA A 3 0.25 26.36 0.88
N LEU A 4 0.89 27.40 1.39
CA LEU A 4 0.72 28.76 0.89
C LEU A 4 1.48 28.91 -0.43
N ALA A 5 0.76 29.02 -1.54
CA ALA A 5 1.33 29.40 -2.82
C ALA A 5 1.60 30.92 -2.81
N PHE A 6 2.86 31.32 -2.99
CA PHE A 6 3.23 32.73 -3.10
C PHE A 6 3.08 33.22 -4.54
N SER A 7 2.60 34.45 -4.71
CA SER A 7 2.56 35.10 -6.03
C SER A 7 3.98 35.45 -6.51
N PRO A 8 4.22 35.52 -7.84
CA PRO A 8 5.54 35.82 -8.41
C PRO A 8 6.12 37.16 -7.93
N ARG A 9 5.27 38.18 -7.75
CA ARG A 9 5.65 39.49 -7.22
C ARG A 9 6.20 39.39 -5.79
N ARG A 10 5.56 38.54 -4.96
CA ARG A 10 5.96 38.34 -3.56
C ARG A 10 7.28 37.60 -3.45
N LEU A 11 7.56 36.64 -4.33
CA LEU A 11 8.85 35.95 -4.37
C LEU A 11 10.01 36.92 -4.67
N ARG A 12 9.85 37.84 -5.62
CA ARG A 12 10.89 38.86 -5.92
C ARG A 12 11.16 39.78 -4.74
N GLN A 13 10.12 40.15 -3.99
CA GLN A 13 10.29 40.99 -2.81
C GLN A 13 11.00 40.25 -1.68
N LEU A 14 10.68 38.96 -1.48
CA LEU A 14 11.39 38.11 -0.51
C LEU A 14 12.87 37.94 -0.88
N ASP A 15 13.15 37.74 -2.17
CA ASP A 15 14.51 37.66 -2.71
C ASP A 15 15.29 38.97 -2.51
N ALA A 16 14.68 40.12 -2.78
CA ALA A 16 15.28 41.44 -2.53
C ALA A 16 15.56 41.71 -1.04
N MET A 17 14.83 41.05 -0.13
CA MET A 17 15.08 41.09 1.31
C MET A 17 16.10 40.03 1.79
N GLY A 18 16.67 39.24 0.88
CA GLY A 18 17.62 38.17 1.19
C GLY A 18 16.98 36.94 1.84
N VAL A 19 15.66 36.76 1.73
CA VAL A 19 14.93 35.64 2.33
C VAL A 19 14.91 34.45 1.38
N VAL A 20 15.60 33.37 1.75
CA VAL A 20 15.62 32.12 0.97
C VAL A 20 14.36 31.31 1.24
N THR A 21 13.52 31.12 0.22
CA THR A 21 12.29 30.32 0.34
C THR A 21 12.54 28.86 -0.02
N TYR A 22 12.32 27.96 0.94
CA TYR A 22 12.32 26.51 0.69
C TYR A 22 10.96 26.08 0.13
N ARG A 23 10.94 25.55 -1.09
CA ARG A 23 9.76 24.91 -1.69
C ARG A 23 9.89 23.40 -1.59
N LEU A 24 8.81 22.74 -1.19
CA LEU A 24 8.73 21.28 -1.26
C LEU A 24 8.85 20.84 -2.72
N ARG A 25 9.88 20.03 -3.02
CA ARG A 25 10.11 19.48 -4.35
C ARG A 25 8.92 18.57 -4.70
N GLN A 26 8.06 19.02 -5.62
CA GLN A 26 7.06 18.15 -6.22
C GLN A 26 7.73 17.29 -7.30
N ARG A 27 7.53 15.98 -7.22
CA ARG A 27 8.02 15.02 -8.21
C ARG A 27 7.18 15.23 -9.48
N GLY A 28 7.85 15.50 -10.59
CA GLY A 28 7.25 16.07 -11.81
C GLY A 28 6.10 15.24 -12.38
N ALA A 29 4.99 15.93 -12.62
CA ALA A 29 4.02 15.52 -13.63
C ALA A 29 4.58 15.93 -15.00
N ALA A 30 4.53 15.01 -15.95
CA ALA A 30 4.96 15.24 -17.31
C ALA A 30 4.20 16.43 -17.93
N VAL A 31 4.92 17.23 -18.70
CA VAL A 31 4.44 18.38 -19.45
C VAL A 31 3.33 17.93 -20.41
N THR A 32 2.13 18.49 -20.25
CA THR A 32 1.14 18.63 -21.32
C THR A 32 0.45 19.97 -21.17
N ASP A 33 0.26 20.61 -22.32
CA ASP A 33 -0.15 21.99 -22.52
C ASP A 33 -1.65 22.21 -22.22
N ALA A 34 -1.97 23.45 -21.86
CA ALA A 34 -3.27 24.13 -21.85
C ALA A 34 -4.54 23.44 -21.27
N GLY A 35 -5.12 24.05 -20.22
CA GLY A 35 -6.57 23.99 -19.97
C GLY A 35 -7.01 23.75 -18.52
N ALA A 36 -7.36 24.85 -17.86
CA ALA A 36 -8.36 25.02 -16.80
C ALA A 36 -9.02 23.79 -16.12
N VAL A 37 -8.83 23.75 -14.78
CA VAL A 37 -9.84 23.58 -13.72
C VAL A 37 -10.34 22.16 -13.37
N GLU A 38 -10.36 21.94 -12.05
CA GLU A 38 -11.11 20.99 -11.22
C GLU A 38 -10.48 19.63 -10.79
N THR A 39 -10.23 19.59 -9.47
CA THR A 39 -10.53 18.50 -8.52
C THR A 39 -10.42 17.06 -9.00
N ALA A 40 -9.42 16.36 -8.47
CA ALA A 40 -9.62 15.14 -7.70
C ALA A 40 -8.29 14.65 -7.12
N ALA A 41 -8.36 14.09 -5.93
CA ALA A 41 -7.31 13.26 -5.38
C ALA A 41 -6.95 12.16 -6.39
N ALA A 42 -5.83 12.31 -7.08
CA ALA A 42 -5.28 11.24 -7.91
C ALA A 42 -4.66 10.21 -6.97
N VAL A 43 -5.52 9.34 -6.44
CA VAL A 43 -5.19 7.94 -6.21
C VAL A 43 -4.58 7.49 -7.53
N ALA A 44 -3.26 7.39 -7.57
CA ALA A 44 -2.56 6.85 -8.72
C ALA A 44 -3.23 5.50 -8.99
N ALA A 45 -3.91 5.40 -10.14
CA ALA A 45 -4.53 4.18 -10.58
C ALA A 45 -3.41 3.15 -10.66
N VAL A 46 -3.35 2.30 -9.65
CA VAL A 46 -2.53 1.09 -9.65
C VAL A 46 -2.97 0.33 -10.90
N PRO A 47 -2.05 -0.11 -11.77
CA PRO A 47 -2.42 -1.00 -12.86
C PRO A 47 -3.33 -2.11 -12.32
N ASN A 48 -4.53 -2.20 -12.90
CA ASN A 48 -5.73 -2.89 -12.41
C ASN A 48 -5.61 -4.44 -12.40
N HIS A 49 -4.39 -4.97 -12.32
CA HIS A 49 -4.06 -6.38 -12.52
C HIS A 49 -3.26 -6.98 -11.36
N LEU A 50 -2.55 -6.20 -10.53
CA LEU A 50 -1.91 -6.76 -9.33
C LEU A 50 -2.88 -6.77 -8.14
N ARG A 51 -3.67 -7.84 -8.08
CA ARG A 51 -4.47 -8.15 -6.89
C ARG A 51 -3.57 -8.73 -5.81
N VAL A 52 -3.73 -8.22 -4.58
CA VAL A 52 -3.02 -8.74 -3.40
C VAL A 52 -4.00 -9.57 -2.58
N ALA A 53 -3.71 -10.84 -2.40
CA ALA A 53 -4.48 -11.73 -1.55
C ALA A 53 -3.98 -11.64 -0.11
N VAL A 54 -4.86 -11.29 0.82
CA VAL A 54 -4.58 -11.17 2.26
C VAL A 54 -5.27 -12.31 2.99
N ILE A 55 -4.51 -13.10 3.74
CA ILE A 55 -4.99 -14.22 4.54
C ILE A 55 -4.95 -13.82 6.02
N SER A 56 -6.12 -13.82 6.68
CA SER A 56 -6.24 -13.49 8.10
C SER A 56 -7.36 -14.29 8.77
N ASP A 57 -7.20 -14.52 10.08
CA ASP A 57 -8.19 -15.06 11.00
C ASP A 57 -9.25 -14.01 11.43
N GLN A 58 -9.01 -12.73 11.14
CA GLN A 58 -9.90 -11.63 11.48
C GLN A 58 -10.74 -11.19 10.27
N PRO A 59 -11.98 -10.72 10.48
CA PRO A 59 -12.79 -10.18 9.40
C PRO A 59 -12.18 -8.90 8.82
N ARG A 60 -12.59 -8.55 7.60
CA ARG A 60 -12.27 -7.25 7.00
C ARG A 60 -12.64 -6.11 7.96
N GLY A 61 -11.77 -5.12 8.07
CA GLY A 61 -11.96 -4.02 9.00
C GLY A 61 -10.77 -3.08 9.00
N GLU A 62 -10.38 -2.59 10.19
CA GLU A 62 -9.28 -1.62 10.34
C GLU A 62 -7.94 -2.15 9.81
N ALA A 63 -7.70 -3.46 9.92
CA ALA A 63 -6.51 -4.10 9.36
C ALA A 63 -6.43 -3.93 7.84
N THR A 64 -7.55 -4.13 7.14
CA THR A 64 -7.66 -3.92 5.69
C THR A 64 -7.34 -2.47 5.31
N ARG A 65 -7.88 -1.50 6.05
CA ARG A 65 -7.58 -0.06 5.85
C ARG A 65 -6.12 0.25 6.05
N THR A 66 -5.53 -0.31 7.11
CA THR A 66 -4.12 -0.09 7.45
C THR A 66 -3.19 -0.64 6.36
N ILE A 67 -3.47 -1.85 5.87
CA ILE A 67 -2.70 -2.47 4.79
C ILE A 67 -2.88 -1.70 3.48
N ALA A 68 -4.12 -1.38 3.10
CA ALA A 68 -4.42 -0.62 1.88
C ALA A 68 -3.69 0.73 1.88
N ALA A 69 -3.76 1.47 2.99
CA ALA A 69 -3.05 2.74 3.16
C ALA A 69 -1.53 2.57 3.13
N ALA A 70 -0.99 1.50 3.72
CA ALA A 70 0.44 1.24 3.73
C ALA A 70 0.99 0.91 2.33
N LEU A 71 0.22 0.15 1.54
CA LEU A 71 0.54 -0.19 0.15
C LEU A 71 0.21 0.95 -0.82
N GLY A 72 -0.66 1.88 -0.43
CA GLY A 72 -1.12 2.98 -1.28
C GLY A 72 -2.07 2.52 -2.38
N ILE A 73 -2.89 1.50 -2.10
CA ILE A 73 -3.86 0.91 -3.03
C ILE A 73 -5.29 1.04 -2.46
N ALA A 74 -6.30 0.88 -3.31
CA ALA A 74 -7.69 0.88 -2.85
C ALA A 74 -8.01 -0.42 -2.06
N GLU A 75 -8.91 -0.33 -1.07
CA GLU A 75 -9.37 -1.51 -0.31
C GLU A 75 -10.03 -2.57 -1.20
N SER A 76 -10.61 -2.17 -2.33
CA SER A 76 -11.21 -3.07 -3.33
C SER A 76 -10.18 -3.93 -4.08
N ALA A 77 -8.91 -3.52 -4.12
CA ALA A 77 -7.82 -4.28 -4.73
C ALA A 77 -7.26 -5.37 -3.81
N LEU A 78 -7.65 -5.36 -2.53
CA LEU A 78 -7.29 -6.40 -1.55
C LEU A 78 -8.32 -7.51 -1.56
N LEU A 79 -7.92 -8.72 -1.94
CA LEU A 79 -8.75 -9.92 -1.79
C LEU A 79 -8.55 -10.46 -0.39
N TRP A 80 -9.60 -10.53 0.41
CA TRP A 80 -9.49 -10.99 1.80
C TRP A 80 -10.00 -12.41 1.91
N HIS A 81 -9.13 -13.32 2.30
CA HIS A 81 -9.46 -14.71 2.54
C HIS A 81 -9.36 -15.01 4.03
N MET A 82 -10.45 -15.60 4.54
CA MET A 82 -10.50 -16.08 5.91
C MET A 82 -10.59 -17.61 5.85
N PRO A 83 -9.61 -18.33 6.41
CA PRO A 83 -9.67 -19.78 6.39
C PRO A 83 -10.87 -20.27 7.20
N ARG A 84 -11.57 -21.27 6.66
CA ARG A 84 -12.64 -21.99 7.36
C ARG A 84 -12.18 -23.43 7.53
N ASP A 85 -12.28 -23.95 8.76
CA ASP A 85 -11.87 -25.32 9.10
C ASP A 85 -10.42 -25.66 8.69
N GLY A 86 -9.52 -24.67 8.77
CA GLY A 86 -8.11 -24.83 8.40
C GLY A 86 -7.86 -24.91 6.90
N ARG A 87 -8.84 -24.58 6.05
CA ARG A 87 -8.71 -24.54 4.59
C ARG A 87 -9.00 -23.15 4.02
N LEU A 88 -8.33 -22.82 2.93
CA LEU A 88 -8.55 -21.60 2.15
C LEU A 88 -9.43 -21.96 0.95
N ALA A 89 -10.75 -21.94 1.16
CA ALA A 89 -11.68 -22.07 0.04
C ALA A 89 -11.55 -20.84 -0.88
N GLU A 90 -11.46 -21.08 -2.19
CA GLU A 90 -11.44 -20.04 -3.24
C GLU A 90 -10.22 -19.11 -3.21
N LEU A 91 -9.02 -19.66 -3.03
CA LEU A 91 -7.82 -18.85 -3.21
C LEU A 91 -7.61 -18.53 -4.69
N GLU A 92 -7.57 -17.25 -5.02
CA GLU A 92 -7.28 -16.80 -6.40
C GLU A 92 -5.79 -17.05 -6.69
N LEU A 93 -5.50 -18.11 -7.46
CA LEU A 93 -4.14 -18.56 -7.78
C LEU A 93 -3.34 -17.57 -8.64
N ASP A 94 -4.03 -16.63 -9.28
CA ASP A 94 -3.43 -15.57 -10.12
C ASP A 94 -3.00 -14.33 -9.31
N ALA A 95 -3.11 -14.35 -7.98
CA ALA A 95 -2.63 -13.25 -7.16
C ALA A 95 -1.10 -13.14 -7.24
N ALA A 96 -0.60 -11.99 -7.69
CA ALA A 96 0.83 -11.71 -7.81
C ALA A 96 1.55 -11.66 -6.44
N ALA A 97 0.79 -11.39 -5.37
CA ALA A 97 1.32 -11.32 -4.01
C ALA A 97 0.32 -11.87 -2.98
N PHE A 98 0.83 -12.64 -2.03
CA PHE A 98 0.11 -13.16 -0.88
C PHE A 98 0.66 -12.55 0.41
N LEU A 99 -0.20 -11.91 1.18
CA LEU A 99 0.08 -11.37 2.50
C LEU A 99 -0.58 -12.23 3.56
N VAL A 100 0.21 -12.85 4.43
CA VAL A 100 -0.29 -13.74 5.48
C VAL A 100 -0.14 -13.09 6.85
N LEU A 101 -1.25 -12.96 7.56
CA LEU A 101 -1.31 -12.33 8.89
C LEU A 101 -1.29 -13.39 9.98
N GLY A 102 -0.10 -13.89 10.31
CA GLY A 102 0.16 -14.86 11.36
C GLY A 102 0.84 -16.13 10.85
N ASN A 103 1.81 -16.64 11.63
CA ASN A 103 2.61 -17.80 11.24
C ASN A 103 1.79 -19.09 11.05
N HIS A 104 0.71 -19.26 11.82
CA HIS A 104 -0.14 -20.45 11.70
C HIS A 104 -0.85 -20.50 10.34
N LEU A 105 -1.24 -19.33 9.79
CA LEU A 105 -1.87 -19.21 8.48
C LEU A 105 -0.89 -19.43 7.33
N ALA A 106 0.41 -19.19 7.55
CA ALA A 106 1.43 -19.42 6.53
C ALA A 106 1.56 -20.91 6.20
N ARG A 107 1.39 -21.77 7.21
CA ARG A 107 1.36 -23.23 7.01
C ARG A 107 0.11 -23.67 6.24
N VAL A 108 -1.04 -23.08 6.54
CA VAL A 108 -2.30 -23.36 5.82
C VAL A 108 -2.16 -22.94 4.35
N LEU A 109 -1.64 -21.74 4.10
CA LEU A 109 -1.38 -21.27 2.73
C LEU A 109 -0.42 -22.22 2.00
N GLY A 110 0.70 -22.60 2.63
CA GLY A 110 1.68 -23.49 2.01
C GLY A 110 1.17 -24.90 1.73
N ALA A 111 0.16 -25.38 2.46
CA ALA A 111 -0.47 -26.68 2.20
C ALA A 111 -1.46 -26.63 1.03
N GLU A 112 -2.14 -25.50 0.83
CA GLU A 112 -3.17 -25.33 -0.20
C GLU A 112 -2.61 -24.78 -1.52
N LEU A 113 -1.47 -24.07 -1.50
CA LEU A 113 -0.91 -23.46 -2.70
C LEU A 113 -0.06 -24.48 -3.50
N PRO A 114 -0.29 -24.65 -4.82
CA PRO A 114 0.58 -25.46 -5.68
C PRO A 114 2.00 -24.90 -5.74
N THR A 115 3.01 -25.78 -5.86
CA THR A 115 4.43 -25.39 -5.88
C THR A 115 4.76 -24.35 -6.96
N ALA A 116 4.14 -24.46 -8.14
CA ALA A 116 4.35 -23.50 -9.23
C ALA A 116 3.88 -22.08 -8.84
N ALA A 117 2.73 -21.97 -8.17
CA ALA A 117 2.22 -20.70 -7.66
C ALA A 117 3.07 -20.17 -6.49
N GLN A 118 3.59 -21.06 -5.62
CA GLN A 118 4.50 -20.67 -4.54
C GLN A 118 5.80 -20.04 -5.05
N GLN A 119 6.32 -20.56 -6.17
CA GLN A 119 7.55 -20.06 -6.79
C GLN A 119 7.33 -18.76 -7.58
N ALA A 120 6.15 -18.60 -8.18
CA ALA A 120 5.81 -17.43 -8.98
C ALA A 120 5.37 -16.21 -8.14
N ALA A 121 4.74 -16.44 -6.98
CA ALA A 121 4.14 -15.38 -6.18
C ALA A 121 5.06 -14.85 -5.08
N SER A 122 4.91 -13.56 -4.73
CA SER A 122 5.56 -12.99 -3.56
C SER A 122 4.76 -13.30 -2.30
N ILE A 123 5.27 -14.17 -1.42
CA ILE A 123 4.62 -14.53 -0.15
C ILE A 123 5.29 -13.78 1.00
N VAL A 124 4.51 -12.97 1.71
CA VAL A 124 4.98 -12.20 2.87
C VAL A 124 4.19 -12.60 4.09
N VAL A 125 4.88 -13.00 5.16
CA VAL A 125 4.28 -13.40 6.44
C VAL A 125 4.58 -12.32 7.48
N THR A 126 3.54 -11.90 8.22
CA THR A 126 3.63 -10.87 9.26
C THR A 126 2.89 -11.31 10.52
N SER A 127 3.07 -10.58 11.63
CA SER A 127 2.27 -10.76 12.84
C SER A 127 0.77 -10.49 12.60
N ALA A 128 -0.06 -11.07 13.47
CA ALA A 128 -1.51 -10.89 13.43
C ALA A 128 -1.92 -9.44 13.74
N PRO A 129 -3.06 -8.94 13.22
CA PRO A 129 -3.43 -7.54 13.36
C PRO A 129 -3.66 -7.08 14.80
N ALA A 130 -4.08 -8.00 15.68
CA ALA A 130 -4.23 -7.74 17.10
C ALA A 130 -2.92 -7.23 17.75
N GLN A 131 -1.76 -7.68 17.26
CA GLN A 131 -0.45 -7.32 17.83
C GLN A 131 0.05 -5.95 17.36
N TRP A 132 -0.52 -5.38 16.30
CA TRP A 132 -0.10 -4.06 15.81
C TRP A 132 -0.59 -2.93 16.71
N ARG A 133 -1.67 -3.16 17.47
CA ARG A 133 -2.23 -2.17 18.39
C ARG A 133 -1.44 -2.19 19.69
N GLY A 134 -0.57 -1.20 19.87
CA GLY A 134 0.19 -0.98 21.10
C GLY A 134 1.67 -1.35 21.04
N ASP A 135 2.09 -2.14 20.05
CA ASP A 135 3.50 -2.49 19.86
C ASP A 135 4.14 -1.76 18.67
N GLY A 136 5.06 -0.84 18.97
CA GLY A 136 5.82 -0.10 17.97
C GLY A 136 6.78 -0.98 17.16
N MET A 137 7.28 -2.08 17.74
CA MET A 137 8.14 -3.03 17.05
C MET A 137 7.34 -3.84 16.02
N ALA A 138 6.17 -4.36 16.39
CA ALA A 138 5.26 -5.04 15.46
C ALA A 138 4.89 -4.16 14.26
N LYS A 139 4.62 -2.86 14.47
CA LYS A 139 4.37 -1.91 13.37
C LYS A 139 5.57 -1.72 12.45
N ARG A 140 6.79 -1.65 13.01
CA ARG A 140 8.02 -1.54 12.20
C ARG A 140 8.26 -2.80 11.37
N LEU A 141 8.06 -3.97 11.96
CA LEU A 141 8.18 -5.25 11.26
C LEU A 141 7.15 -5.38 10.13
N LEU A 142 5.90 -4.99 10.39
CA LEU A 142 4.87 -4.90 9.36
C LEU A 142 5.31 -4.00 8.21
N TRP A 143 5.81 -2.80 8.53
CA TRP A 143 6.26 -1.86 7.50
C TRP A 143 7.43 -2.41 6.68
N GLN A 144 8.39 -3.08 7.33
CA GLN A 144 9.51 -3.75 6.66
C GLN A 144 9.01 -4.85 5.72
N ALA A 145 8.04 -5.64 6.16
CA ALA A 145 7.42 -6.71 5.37
C ALA A 145 6.63 -6.18 4.16
N LEU A 146 5.91 -5.06 4.31
CA LEU A 146 5.11 -4.46 3.24
C LEU A 146 5.93 -3.65 2.23
N ARG A 147 7.12 -3.18 2.60
CA ARG A 147 7.98 -2.36 1.74
C ARG A 147 8.31 -3.00 0.37
N PRO A 148 8.73 -4.27 0.28
CA PRO A 148 8.97 -4.92 -1.01
C PRO A 148 7.69 -5.06 -1.84
N LEU A 149 6.56 -5.43 -1.23
CA LEU A 149 5.27 -5.52 -1.92
C LEU A 149 4.87 -4.17 -2.51
N ARG A 150 5.02 -3.08 -1.74
CA ARG A 150 4.73 -1.72 -2.22
C ARG A 150 5.59 -1.33 -3.42
N ARG A 151 6.82 -1.86 -3.52
CA ARG A 151 7.68 -1.60 -4.68
C ARG A 151 7.18 -2.38 -5.90
N GLN A 152 6.87 -3.66 -5.74
CA GLN A 152 6.34 -4.50 -6.82
C GLN A 152 5.01 -3.99 -7.38
N LEU A 153 4.14 -3.42 -6.54
CA LEU A 153 2.86 -2.84 -6.97
C LEU A 153 3.00 -1.50 -7.72
N ARG A 154 4.20 -0.90 -7.75
CA ARG A 154 4.46 0.39 -8.41
C ARG A 154 5.25 0.25 -9.71
N GLU A 155 5.91 -0.88 -9.91
CA GLU A 155 6.62 -1.22 -11.16
C GLU A 155 5.61 -1.80 -12.17
#